data_AF-A0AA51U719-F1
#
_entry.id   AF-A0AA51U719-F1
#
_cell.length_a   1.000
_cell.length_b   1.000
_cell.length_c   1.000
_cell.angle_alpha   90.00
_cell.angle_beta   90.00
_cell.angle_gamma   90.00
#
_symmetry.space_group_name_H-M   'P 1'
#
loop_
_entity.id
_entity.type
_entity.pdbx_description
1 polymer ?
#
loop_
_entity_poly.entity_id
_entity_poly.type
_entity_poly.pdbx_seq_one_letter_code
_entity_poly.pdbx_strand_id
1 'polypeptide(L)'
;MPGRSVWSRYSYAWVTLGFFIISVAGHWFFGWLAFVNEQQDHGVPLETSEYVFQMLEATFENWQSEFLQLMWQVGGLALLLYVGSPQSKEGSDRIEAKIDEILKRVDPKGAEGVINELDEV
;
A
#
# COMPACT_ATOMS: atom_id res chain seq x y z
N MET A 1 -6.42 14.58 23.96
CA MET A 1 -7.07 15.51 23.00
C MET A 1 -8.42 14.92 22.61
N PRO A 2 -9.54 15.67 22.67
CA PRO A 2 -10.88 15.11 22.44
C PRO A 2 -11.02 14.56 21.01
N GLY A 3 -11.82 13.50 20.89
CA GLY A 3 -11.77 12.50 19.83
C GLY A 3 -11.86 13.06 18.41
N ARG A 4 -10.76 12.93 17.66
CA ARG A 4 -10.78 13.01 16.19
C ARG A 4 -11.81 12.02 15.65
N SER A 5 -12.81 12.53 14.93
CA SER A 5 -13.84 11.77 14.21
C SER A 5 -13.19 10.71 13.30
N VAL A 6 -13.84 9.56 13.10
CA VAL A 6 -13.41 8.49 12.17
C VAL A 6 -13.11 9.07 10.78
N TRP A 7 -13.87 10.07 10.36
CA TRP A 7 -13.65 10.81 9.12
C TRP A 7 -12.31 11.54 9.05
N SER A 8 -11.87 12.13 10.16
CA SER A 8 -10.57 12.82 10.25
C SER A 8 -9.39 11.87 10.46
N ARG A 9 -9.63 10.69 11.06
CA ARG A 9 -8.60 9.66 11.27
C ARG A 9 -8.26 8.90 10.00
N TYR A 10 -9.27 8.66 9.15
CA TYR A 10 -9.14 7.91 7.90
C TYR A 10 -9.40 8.80 6.67
N SER A 11 -9.14 10.10 6.78
CA SER A 11 -9.41 11.06 5.69
C SER A 11 -8.73 10.66 4.38
N TYR A 12 -7.48 10.19 4.45
CA TYR A 12 -6.75 9.66 3.30
C TYR A 12 -7.50 8.49 2.65
N ALA A 13 -7.93 7.50 3.44
CA ALA A 13 -8.67 6.35 2.93
C ALA A 13 -10.00 6.76 2.25
N TRP A 14 -10.73 7.71 2.83
CA TRP A 14 -11.98 8.20 2.24
C TRP A 14 -11.76 8.96 0.93
N VAL A 15 -10.74 9.82 0.87
CA VAL A 15 -10.39 10.55 -0.35
C VAL A 15 -9.96 9.57 -1.45
N THR A 16 -9.08 8.61 -1.13
CA THR A 16 -8.66 7.57 -2.07
C THR A 16 -9.82 6.70 -2.52
N LEU A 17 -10.72 6.29 -1.61
CA LEU A 17 -11.92 5.53 -1.96
C LEU A 17 -12.84 6.34 -2.88
N GLY A 18 -12.98 7.64 -2.65
CA GLY A 18 -13.72 8.53 -3.54
C GLY A 18 -13.15 8.55 -4.96
N PHE A 19 -11.84 8.75 -5.09
CA PHE A 19 -11.16 8.68 -6.40
C PHE A 19 -11.32 7.31 -7.06
N PHE A 20 -11.20 6.23 -6.28
CA PHE A 20 -11.37 4.86 -6.78
C PHE A 20 -12.78 4.61 -7.32
N ILE A 21 -13.81 5.01 -6.60
CA ILE A 21 -15.20 4.85 -7.05
C ILE A 21 -15.44 5.67 -8.32
N ILE A 22 -14.96 6.91 -8.39
CA ILE A 22 -15.07 7.76 -9.57
C ILE A 22 -14.35 7.13 -10.76
N SER A 23 -13.15 6.59 -10.57
CA SER A 23 -12.40 5.96 -11.66
C SER A 23 -13.05 4.67 -12.14
N VAL A 24 -13.54 3.81 -11.25
CA VAL A 24 -14.25 2.58 -11.62
C VAL A 24 -15.55 2.90 -12.35
N ALA A 25 -16.32 3.87 -11.84
CA ALA A 25 -17.54 4.33 -12.50
C ALA A 25 -17.25 4.91 -13.89
N GLY A 26 -16.19 5.71 -14.03
CA GLY A 26 -15.74 6.22 -15.32
C GLY A 26 -15.31 5.11 -16.28
N HIS A 27 -14.52 4.14 -15.81
CA HIS A 27 -14.07 2.99 -16.60
C HIS A 27 -15.24 2.22 -17.20
N TRP A 28 -16.25 1.91 -16.39
CA TRP A 28 -17.47 1.26 -16.87
C TRP A 28 -18.28 2.20 -17.77
N PHE A 29 -18.50 3.45 -17.38
CA PHE A 29 -19.27 4.37 -18.21
C PHE A 29 -18.70 4.56 -19.62
N PHE A 30 -17.40 4.79 -19.74
CA PHE A 30 -16.75 4.90 -21.06
C PHE A 30 -16.68 3.56 -21.79
N GLY A 31 -16.53 2.45 -21.06
CA GLY A 31 -16.65 1.10 -21.63
C GLY A 31 -18.03 0.86 -22.27
N TRP A 32 -19.10 1.31 -21.62
CA TRP A 32 -20.46 1.23 -22.17
C TRP A 32 -20.59 2.03 -23.47
N LEU A 33 -20.06 3.25 -23.50
CA LEU A 33 -20.09 4.08 -24.72
C LEU A 33 -19.34 3.41 -25.88
N ALA A 34 -18.20 2.79 -25.61
CA ALA A 34 -17.43 2.04 -26.60
C ALA A 34 -18.20 0.80 -27.08
N PHE A 35 -18.73 0.00 -26.15
CA PHE A 35 -19.52 -1.20 -26.45
C PHE A 35 -20.74 -0.89 -27.33
N VAL A 36 -21.50 0.14 -26.97
CA VAL A 36 -22.68 0.55 -27.76
C VAL A 36 -22.28 0.98 -29.17
N ASN A 37 -21.17 1.71 -29.31
CA ASN A 37 -20.67 2.15 -30.61
C ASN A 37 -20.28 0.95 -31.48
N GLU A 38 -19.54 0.00 -30.93
CA GLU A 38 -19.11 -1.23 -31.63
C GLU A 38 -20.30 -2.09 -32.08
N GLN A 39 -21.28 -2.33 -31.19
CA GLN A 39 -22.46 -3.11 -31.54
C GLN A 39 -23.31 -2.43 -32.62
N GLN A 40 -23.41 -1.09 -32.59
CA GLN A 40 -24.10 -0.31 -33.62
C GLN A 40 -23.40 -0.41 -34.98
N ASP A 41 -22.07 -0.29 -34.99
CA ASP A 41 -21.27 -0.38 -36.22
C ASP A 41 -21.33 -1.78 -36.85
N HIS A 42 -21.45 -2.83 -36.03
CA HIS A 42 -21.60 -4.20 -36.49
C HIS A 42 -23.06 -4.64 -36.72
N GLY A 43 -24.04 -3.81 -36.40
CA GLY A 43 -25.46 -4.11 -36.53
C GLY A 43 -25.95 -5.25 -35.62
N VAL A 44 -25.27 -5.47 -34.50
CA VAL A 44 -25.55 -6.52 -33.52
C VAL A 44 -26.46 -5.95 -32.42
N PRO A 45 -27.41 -6.73 -31.86
CA PRO A 45 -28.22 -6.27 -30.74
C PRO A 45 -27.39 -5.94 -29.50
N LEU A 46 -27.87 -4.96 -28.72
CA LEU A 46 -27.26 -4.59 -27.45
C LEU A 46 -27.64 -5.60 -26.37
N GLU A 47 -26.70 -6.49 -26.03
CA GLU A 47 -26.86 -7.43 -24.92
C GLU A 47 -26.13 -6.91 -23.67
N THR A 48 -26.90 -6.46 -22.68
CA THR A 48 -26.33 -5.93 -21.42
C THR A 48 -25.52 -6.95 -20.63
N SER A 49 -25.86 -8.24 -20.74
CA SER A 49 -25.10 -9.33 -20.12
C SER A 49 -23.70 -9.46 -20.70
N GLU A 50 -23.56 -9.36 -22.02
CA GLU A 50 -22.27 -9.42 -22.72
C GLU A 50 -21.36 -8.29 -22.25
N TYR A 51 -21.89 -7.07 -22.23
CA TYR A 51 -21.19 -5.91 -21.70
C TYR A 51 -20.71 -6.10 -20.26
N VAL A 52 -21.57 -6.62 -19.37
CA VAL A 52 -21.18 -6.87 -17.96
C VAL A 52 -20.05 -7.88 -17.88
N PHE A 53 -20.09 -8.98 -18.63
CA PHE A 53 -19.00 -9.97 -18.63
C PHE A 53 -17.71 -9.39 -19.19
N GLN A 54 -17.77 -8.68 -20.31
CA GLN A 54 -16.60 -8.04 -20.93
C GLN A 54 -15.96 -7.02 -19.98
N MET A 55 -16.76 -6.19 -19.30
CA MET A 55 -16.24 -5.22 -18.35
C MET A 55 -15.72 -5.85 -17.07
N LEU A 56 -16.33 -6.94 -16.59
CA LEU A 56 -15.80 -7.70 -15.46
C LEU A 56 -14.44 -8.30 -15.82
N GLU A 57 -14.32 -8.94 -16.98
CA GLU A 57 -13.05 -9.48 -17.48
C GLU A 57 -11.99 -8.39 -17.55
N ALA A 58 -12.25 -7.28 -18.24
CA ALA A 58 -11.32 -6.15 -18.34
C ALA A 58 -10.93 -5.57 -16.97
N THR A 59 -11.90 -5.46 -16.05
CA THR A 59 -11.65 -4.99 -14.67
C THR A 59 -10.77 -5.98 -13.90
N PHE A 60 -11.02 -7.28 -14.01
CA PHE A 60 -10.26 -8.31 -13.31
C PHE A 60 -8.87 -8.51 -13.90
N GLU A 61 -8.68 -8.40 -15.22
CA GLU A 61 -7.37 -8.43 -15.86
C GLU A 61 -6.51 -7.24 -15.42
N ASN A 62 -7.09 -6.04 -15.39
CA ASN A 62 -6.40 -4.86 -14.87
C ASN A 62 -6.05 -5.04 -13.38
N TRP A 63 -7.00 -5.50 -12.58
CA TRP A 63 -6.76 -5.79 -11.16
C TRP A 63 -5.66 -6.83 -10.97
N GLN A 64 -5.69 -7.94 -11.70
CA GLN A 64 -4.71 -9.02 -11.62
C GLN A 64 -3.30 -8.50 -11.93
N SER A 65 -3.16 -7.75 -13.03
CA SER A 65 -1.87 -7.23 -13.47
C SER A 65 -1.30 -6.18 -12.52
N GLU A 66 -2.10 -5.19 -12.13
CA GLU A 66 -1.69 -4.12 -11.21
C GLU A 66 -1.45 -4.65 -9.79
N PHE A 67 -2.27 -5.57 -9.30
CA PHE A 67 -2.09 -6.17 -7.97
C PHE A 67 -0.82 -7.02 -7.92
N LEU A 68 -0.56 -7.84 -8.94
CA LEU A 68 0.69 -8.61 -9.03
C LEU A 68 1.91 -7.68 -9.08
N GLN A 69 1.83 -6.60 -9.86
CA GLN A 69 2.88 -5.60 -9.95
C GLN A 69 3.14 -4.92 -8.59
N LEU A 70 2.10 -4.43 -7.90
CA LEU A 70 2.24 -3.76 -6.61
C LEU A 70 2.74 -4.72 -5.51
N MET A 71 2.23 -5.96 -5.48
CA MET A 71 2.73 -6.99 -4.56
C MET A 71 4.20 -7.29 -4.82
N TRP A 72 4.60 -7.43 -6.08
CA TRP A 72 6.00 -7.69 -6.43
C TRP A 72 6.89 -6.50 -6.09
N GLN A 73 6.46 -5.27 -6.40
CA GLN A 73 7.21 -4.07 -6.10
C GLN A 73 7.34 -3.88 -4.58
N VAL A 74 6.25 -3.80 -3.82
CA VAL A 74 6.32 -3.51 -2.39
C VAL A 74 6.78 -4.74 -1.61
N GLY A 75 6.10 -5.87 -1.80
CA GLY A 75 6.39 -7.12 -1.09
C GLY A 75 7.71 -7.75 -1.52
N GLY A 76 7.99 -7.77 -2.82
CA GLY A 76 9.28 -8.27 -3.34
C GLY A 76 10.46 -7.39 -2.93
N LEU A 77 10.34 -6.05 -2.98
CA LEU A 77 11.40 -5.18 -2.45
C LEU A 77 11.55 -5.33 -0.94
N ALA A 78 10.45 -5.40 -0.18
CA ALA A 78 10.51 -5.64 1.27
C ALA A 78 11.21 -6.98 1.58
N LEU A 79 10.88 -8.04 0.84
CA LEU A 79 11.53 -9.35 0.97
C LEU A 79 13.02 -9.27 0.66
N LEU A 80 13.41 -8.63 -0.44
CA LEU A 80 14.81 -8.47 -0.84
C LEU A 80 15.59 -7.58 0.14
N LEU A 81 14.97 -6.55 0.70
CA LEU A 81 15.56 -5.74 1.77
C LEU A 81 15.75 -6.56 3.05
N TYR A 82 14.76 -7.36 3.42
CA TYR A 82 14.80 -8.16 4.64
C TYR A 82 15.79 -9.34 4.54
N VAL A 83 15.80 -10.05 3.42
CA VAL A 83 16.65 -11.23 3.19
C VAL A 83 18.04 -10.85 2.69
N GLY A 84 18.13 -9.81 1.85
CA GLY A 84 19.35 -9.43 1.13
C GLY A 84 20.11 -8.24 1.70
N SER A 85 19.53 -7.43 2.60
CA SER A 85 20.28 -6.31 3.19
C SER A 85 20.92 -6.71 4.54
N PRO A 86 22.25 -6.58 4.69
CA PRO A 86 22.90 -6.63 6.00
C PRO A 86 22.46 -5.47 6.91
N GLN A 87 21.86 -4.42 6.34
CA GLN A 87 21.38 -3.24 7.08
C GLN A 87 20.08 -3.49 7.86
N SER A 88 19.22 -4.43 7.43
CA SER A 88 17.97 -4.75 8.14
C SER A 88 18.19 -5.51 9.45
N LYS A 89 19.29 -6.27 9.57
CA LYS A 89 19.66 -7.00 10.81
C LYS A 89 20.58 -6.20 11.73
N GLU A 90 21.07 -5.04 11.28
CA GLU A 90 22.12 -4.28 11.96
C GLU A 90 21.84 -2.77 11.99
N GLY A 91 20.57 -2.37 11.84
CA GLY A 91 20.17 -0.97 11.80
C GLY A 91 20.06 -0.39 13.21
N SER A 92 18.95 -0.70 13.89
CA SER A 92 18.66 -0.19 15.23
C SER A 92 19.57 -0.82 16.27
N ASP A 93 19.59 -2.15 16.36
CA ASP A 93 20.32 -2.90 17.41
C ASP A 93 21.82 -2.61 17.42
N ARG A 94 22.43 -2.38 16.24
CA ARG A 94 23.85 -2.02 16.14
C ARG A 94 24.09 -0.55 16.46
N ILE A 95 23.15 0.34 16.15
CA ILE A 95 23.22 1.76 16.52
C ILE A 95 23.09 1.88 18.03
N GLU A 96 22.13 1.17 18.63
CA GLU A 96 21.90 1.03 20.06
C GLU A 96 23.15 0.48 20.76
N ALA A 97 23.70 -0.65 20.31
CA ALA A 97 24.94 -1.20 20.84
C ALA A 97 26.15 -0.24 20.73
N LYS A 98 26.21 0.58 19.67
CA LYS A 98 27.26 1.63 19.53
C LYS A 98 27.02 2.79 20.49
N ILE A 99 25.77 3.19 20.72
CA ILE A 99 25.40 4.25 21.66
C ILE A 99 25.68 3.80 23.10
N ASP A 100 25.34 2.57 23.46
CA ASP A 100 25.64 1.99 24.77
C ASP A 100 27.14 1.96 25.06
N GLU A 101 27.93 1.54 24.07
CA GLU A 101 29.40 1.51 24.18
C GLU A 101 29.97 2.92 24.34
N ILE A 102 29.39 3.93 23.68
CA ILE A 102 29.78 5.34 23.88
C ILE A 102 29.39 5.80 25.29
N LEU A 103 28.17 5.48 25.75
CA LEU A 103 27.69 5.86 27.08
C LEU A 103 28.58 5.29 28.18
N LYS A 104 28.94 4.00 28.07
CA LYS A 104 29.86 3.30 28.99
C LYS A 104 31.25 3.93 29.03
N ARG A 105 31.73 4.51 27.92
CA ARG A 105 33.02 5.22 27.87
C ARG A 105 32.96 6.65 28.41
N VAL A 106 31.82 7.33 28.26
CA VAL A 106 31.63 8.72 28.71
C VAL A 106 31.29 8.79 30.20
N ASP A 107 30.43 7.89 30.69
CA ASP A 107 30.07 7.78 32.11
C ASP A 107 30.04 6.31 32.57
N PRO A 108 31.21 5.75 32.94
CA PRO A 108 31.31 4.33 33.35
C PRO A 108 30.52 3.97 34.61
N LYS A 109 30.11 4.94 35.42
CA LYS A 109 29.42 4.69 36.71
C LYS A 109 27.90 4.83 36.60
N GLY A 110 27.42 5.73 35.74
CA GLY A 110 25.99 5.97 35.53
C GLY A 110 25.39 5.24 34.31
N ALA A 111 26.23 4.81 33.36
CA ALA A 111 25.73 4.29 32.08
C ALA A 111 24.80 3.08 32.20
N GLU A 112 25.11 2.10 33.06
CA GLU A 112 24.25 0.91 33.23
C GLU A 112 22.85 1.26 33.75
N GLY A 113 22.74 2.26 34.64
CA GLY A 113 21.44 2.69 35.15
C GLY A 113 20.58 3.36 34.08
N VAL A 114 21.21 4.22 33.26
CA VAL A 114 20.52 4.93 32.18
C VAL A 114 20.08 3.98 31.06
N ILE A 115 20.93 3.01 30.69
CA ILE A 115 20.58 2.01 29.66
C ILE A 115 19.36 1.19 30.12
N ASN A 116 19.39 0.67 31.35
CA ASN A 116 18.29 -0.13 31.88
C ASN A 116 16.97 0.66 31.98
N GLU A 117 17.03 1.96 32.32
CA GLU A 117 15.83 2.82 32.36
C GLU A 117 15.24 3.05 30.96
N LEU A 118 16.09 3.18 29.93
CA LEU A 118 15.66 3.38 28.55
C LEU A 118 15.08 2.11 27.91
N ASP A 119 15.61 0.93 28.27
CA ASP A 119 15.14 -0.36 27.74
C ASP A 119 13.76 -0.78 28.30
N GLU A 120 13.35 -0.22 29.44
CA GLU A 120 12.07 -0.52 30.10
C GLU A 120 10.87 0.31 29.58
N VAL A 121 11.10 1.30 28.71
CA VAL A 121 10.09 2.26 28.18
C VAL A 121 9.52 1.82 26.83
#